data_AF-A0A9X2AIV8-F1
#
_entry.id   AF-A0A9X2AIV8-F1
#
_cell.length_a   1.000
_cell.length_b   1.000
_cell.length_c   1.000
_cell.angle_alpha   90.00
_cell.angle_beta   90.00
_cell.angle_gamma   90.00
#
_symmetry.space_group_name_H-M   'P 1'
#
loop_
_entity.id
_entity.type
_entity.pdbx_description
1 polymer ?
#
loop_
_entity_poly.entity_id
_entity_poly.type
_entity_poly.pdbx_seq_one_letter_code
_entity_poly.pdbx_strand_id
1 'polypeptide(L)'
;MNKIILIICIFTSAFVFSQKKHVSYINTNSLSISVTSSKELETINWQDIKEVFKDNDPESDVSLEIKVKLEEKSTNKLSYKYDYSFKSNSKAKDIDSLIVRMKKGVNYINRVTKNLKK
;
A
#
# COMPACT_ATOMS: atom_id res chain seq x y z
N MET A 1 6.97 -43.54 30.69
CA MET A 1 6.20 -42.65 29.80
C MET A 1 5.80 -41.33 30.48
N ASN A 2 5.48 -41.33 31.78
CA ASN A 2 5.00 -40.16 32.52
C ASN A 2 6.01 -38.99 32.60
N LYS A 3 7.32 -39.28 32.56
CA LYS A 3 8.39 -38.28 32.59
C LYS A 3 8.55 -37.51 31.26
N ILE A 4 8.14 -38.09 30.14
CA ILE A 4 8.24 -37.47 28.80
C ILE A 4 7.10 -36.45 28.61
N ILE A 5 5.91 -36.75 29.14
CA ILE A 5 4.73 -35.88 29.07
C ILE A 5 5.02 -34.52 29.73
N LEU A 6 5.74 -34.53 30.86
CA LEU A 6 6.06 -33.32 31.62
C LEU A 6 7.04 -32.40 30.88
N ILE A 7 7.96 -32.95 30.09
CA ILE A 7 8.93 -32.20 29.28
C ILE A 7 8.24 -31.52 28.09
N ILE A 8 7.25 -32.17 27.48
CA ILE A 8 6.47 -31.62 26.35
C ILE A 8 5.59 -30.44 26.80
N CYS A 9 5.02 -30.50 28.01
CA CYS A 9 4.23 -29.40 28.56
C CYS A 9 5.07 -28.13 28.83
N ILE A 10 6.33 -28.28 29.25
CA ILE A 10 7.20 -27.12 29.51
C ILE A 10 7.59 -26.44 28.20
N PHE A 11 7.91 -27.20 27.15
CA PHE A 11 8.29 -26.63 25.84
C PHE A 11 7.17 -25.85 25.15
N THR A 12 5.91 -26.26 25.30
CA THR A 12 4.78 -25.57 24.64
C THR A 12 4.43 -24.22 25.28
N SER A 13 4.67 -24.04 26.59
CA SER A 13 4.44 -22.76 27.28
C SER A 13 5.37 -21.63 26.84
N ALA A 14 6.58 -21.95 26.35
CA ALA A 14 7.57 -20.95 25.93
C ALA A 14 7.19 -20.23 24.62
N PHE A 15 6.36 -20.84 23.76
CA PHE A 15 5.97 -20.25 22.48
C PHE A 15 4.82 -19.23 22.59
N VAL A 16 4.00 -19.31 23.65
CA VAL A 16 2.85 -18.40 23.83
C VAL A 16 3.29 -17.01 24.28
N PHE A 17 4.41 -16.90 25.01
CA PHE A 17 4.87 -15.63 25.59
C PHE A 17 5.75 -14.76 24.68
N SER A 18 6.13 -15.24 23.48
CA SER A 18 7.02 -14.48 22.56
C SER A 18 6.27 -13.42 21.72
N GLN A 19 4.94 -13.48 21.65
CA GLN A 19 4.14 -12.46 20.99
C GLN A 19 3.88 -11.25 21.90
N LYS A 20 4.93 -10.63 22.45
CA LYS A 20 4.80 -9.25 22.90
C LYS A 20 4.55 -8.41 21.65
N LYS A 21 3.33 -7.87 21.52
CA LYS A 21 3.00 -6.86 20.51
C LYS A 21 3.92 -5.65 20.75
N HIS A 22 5.09 -5.67 20.13
CA HIS A 22 5.91 -4.50 19.99
C HIS A 22 5.15 -3.60 19.03
N VAL A 23 4.35 -2.69 19.57
CA VAL A 23 3.73 -1.62 18.77
C VAL A 23 4.88 -0.70 18.37
N SER A 24 5.58 -1.09 17.30
CA SER A 24 6.40 -0.15 16.57
C SER A 24 5.42 0.85 15.96
N TYR A 25 5.47 2.09 16.42
CA TYR A 25 4.87 3.20 15.70
C TYR A 25 5.68 3.35 14.40
N ILE A 26 5.29 2.60 13.37
CA ILE A 26 5.92 2.68 12.05
C ILE A 26 5.39 3.97 11.42
N ASN A 27 6.09 5.08 11.63
CA ASN A 27 5.82 6.31 10.91
C ASN A 27 6.19 6.10 9.44
N THR A 28 5.17 5.82 8.63
CA THR A 28 5.32 5.57 7.20
C THR A 28 5.15 6.89 6.47
N ASN A 29 6.25 7.52 6.05
CA ASN A 29 6.21 8.78 5.31
C ASN A 29 5.95 8.59 3.80
N SER A 30 6.00 7.37 3.30
CA SER A 30 5.83 7.08 1.89
C SER A 30 5.12 5.75 1.68
N LEU A 31 4.07 5.77 0.87
CA LEU A 31 3.37 4.58 0.40
C LEU A 31 3.38 4.56 -1.13
N SER A 32 3.74 3.41 -1.72
CA SER A 32 3.70 3.20 -3.16
C SER A 32 2.85 1.98 -3.47
N ILE A 33 1.79 2.18 -4.25
CA ILE A 33 0.90 1.11 -4.73
C ILE A 33 1.28 0.83 -6.18
N SER A 34 1.48 -0.44 -6.52
CA SER A 34 1.78 -0.87 -7.89
C SER A 34 0.80 -1.94 -8.31
N VAL A 35 0.14 -1.73 -9.45
CA VAL A 35 -0.90 -2.62 -10.00
C VAL A 35 -0.59 -2.96 -11.45
N THR A 36 -1.11 -4.09 -11.93
CA THR A 36 -0.91 -4.53 -13.32
C THR A 36 -2.08 -4.20 -14.26
N SER A 37 -3.15 -3.62 -13.71
CA SER A 37 -4.34 -3.25 -14.45
C SER A 37 -5.01 -2.01 -13.87
N SER A 38 -5.57 -1.15 -14.71
CA SER A 38 -6.36 0.00 -14.24
C SER A 38 -7.60 -0.44 -13.45
N LYS A 39 -8.11 -1.65 -13.65
CA LYS A 39 -9.23 -2.19 -12.85
C LYS A 39 -8.88 -2.36 -11.37
N GLU A 40 -7.64 -2.72 -11.06
CA GLU A 40 -7.17 -2.87 -9.67
C GLU A 40 -7.10 -1.52 -8.94
N LEU A 41 -7.05 -0.40 -9.65
CA LEU A 41 -7.13 0.91 -9.00
C LEU A 41 -8.50 1.16 -8.34
N GLU A 42 -9.56 0.49 -8.81
CA GLU A 42 -10.91 0.59 -8.23
C GLU A 42 -11.00 -0.15 -6.89
N THR A 43 -10.06 -1.06 -6.58
CA THR A 43 -10.04 -1.83 -5.32
C THR A 43 -9.23 -1.16 -4.21
N ILE A 44 -8.63 0.00 -4.48
CA ILE A 44 -7.87 0.76 -3.47
C ILE A 44 -8.80 1.15 -2.31
N ASN A 45 -8.50 0.63 -1.12
CA ASN A 45 -9.16 1.06 0.10
C ASN A 45 -8.51 2.34 0.64
N TRP A 46 -9.17 3.47 0.38
CA TRP A 46 -8.69 4.79 0.79
C TRP A 46 -8.69 4.99 2.31
N GLN A 47 -9.48 4.22 3.06
CA GLN A 47 -9.48 4.28 4.52
C GLN A 47 -8.19 3.70 5.08
N ASP A 48 -7.75 2.55 4.54
CA ASP A 48 -6.48 1.92 4.95
C ASP A 48 -5.29 2.84 4.68
N ILE A 49 -5.31 3.54 3.53
CA ILE A 49 -4.28 4.56 3.21
C ILE A 49 -4.28 5.67 4.27
N LYS A 50 -5.45 6.16 4.69
CA LYS A 50 -5.55 7.19 5.72
C LYS A 50 -4.97 6.69 7.05
N GLU A 51 -5.24 5.44 7.40
CA GLU A 51 -4.75 4.83 8.65
C GLU A 51 -3.23 4.67 8.66
N VAL A 52 -2.60 4.34 7.54
CA VAL A 52 -1.14 4.24 7.42
C VAL A 52 -0.42 5.54 7.80
N PHE A 53 -1.03 6.69 7.52
CA PHE A 53 -0.44 8.00 7.81
C PHE A 53 -0.97 8.65 9.10
N LYS A 54 -1.94 8.02 9.78
CA LYS A 54 -2.69 8.63 10.88
C LYS A 54 -1.83 8.96 12.09
N ASP A 55 -0.86 8.11 12.39
CA ASP A 55 -0.01 8.23 13.58
C ASP A 55 1.27 9.06 13.31
N ASN A 56 1.45 9.57 12.08
CA ASN A 56 2.57 10.44 11.75
C ASN A 56 2.43 11.80 12.44
N ASP A 57 3.56 12.46 12.69
CA ASP A 57 3.56 13.85 13.14
C ASP A 57 2.83 14.75 12.10
N PRO A 58 1.90 15.64 12.52
CA PRO A 58 1.07 16.44 11.62
C PRO A 58 1.83 17.27 10.58
N GLU A 59 3.04 17.72 10.91
CA GLU A 59 3.91 18.54 10.07
C GLU A 59 4.91 17.70 9.24
N SER A 60 4.91 16.38 9.42
CA SER A 60 5.71 15.47 8.60
C SER A 60 5.21 15.45 7.16
N ASP A 61 6.16 15.44 6.23
CA ASP A 61 5.87 15.23 4.82
C ASP A 61 5.54 13.75 4.57
N VAL A 62 4.42 13.53 3.89
CA VAL A 62 3.94 12.23 3.44
C VAL A 62 3.80 12.20 1.92
N SER A 63 4.00 11.02 1.34
CA SER A 63 3.96 10.79 -0.10
C SER A 63 3.13 9.55 -0.43
N LEU A 64 2.20 9.69 -1.37
CA LEU A 64 1.50 8.56 -1.98
C LEU A 64 1.84 8.49 -3.47
N GLU A 65 2.28 7.32 -3.91
CA GLU A 65 2.58 7.01 -5.31
C GLU A 65 1.72 5.85 -5.80
N ILE A 66 1.15 5.98 -7.00
CA ILE A 66 0.42 4.92 -7.70
C ILE A 66 1.12 4.65 -9.03
N LYS A 67 1.44 3.38 -9.27
CA LYS A 67 2.09 2.91 -10.50
C LYS A 67 1.21 1.86 -11.16
N VAL A 68 0.98 2.00 -12.46
CA VAL A 68 0.23 1.05 -13.26
C VAL A 68 1.13 0.51 -14.36
N LYS A 69 1.27 -0.80 -14.41
CA LYS A 69 1.95 -1.51 -15.49
C LYS A 69 0.93 -2.36 -16.23
N LEU A 70 0.45 -1.89 -17.37
CA LEU A 70 -0.47 -2.66 -18.19
C LEU A 70 0.27 -3.89 -18.75
N GLU A 71 -0.28 -5.09 -18.53
CA GLU A 71 0.20 -6.28 -19.22
C GLU A 71 0.04 -6.07 -20.73
N GLU A 72 1.16 -6.21 -21.45
CA GLU A 72 1.38 -5.65 -22.78
C GLU A 72 0.30 -5.97 -23.83
N LYS A 73 -0.08 -4.93 -24.57
CA LYS A 73 -0.12 -5.01 -26.04
C LYS A 73 0.77 -3.89 -26.58
N SER A 74 2.09 -4.08 -26.66
CA SER A 74 2.90 -3.28 -27.57
C SER A 74 4.10 -4.06 -28.08
N THR A 75 4.01 -4.42 -29.34
CA THR A 75 5.08 -4.97 -30.19
C THR A 75 6.12 -3.92 -30.59
N ASN A 76 6.15 -2.71 -29.99
CA ASN A 76 7.15 -1.71 -30.34
C ASN A 76 7.71 -0.95 -29.13
N LYS A 77 8.98 -1.25 -28.86
CA LYS A 77 10.05 -0.46 -28.23
C LYS A 77 9.66 0.94 -27.76
N LEU A 78 9.27 1.02 -26.49
CA LEU A 78 9.70 2.05 -25.54
C LEU A 78 9.49 1.42 -24.15
N SER A 79 10.57 0.88 -23.60
CA SER A 79 10.56 0.08 -22.36
C SER A 79 10.37 0.98 -21.13
N TYR A 80 9.18 1.54 -20.95
CA TYR A 80 8.81 2.15 -19.69
C TYR A 80 8.54 1.04 -18.66
N LYS A 81 9.11 1.14 -17.45
CA LYS A 81 8.89 0.16 -16.36
C LYS A 81 7.42 0.13 -15.89
N TYR A 82 6.69 1.24 -16.12
CA TYR A 82 5.27 1.45 -15.84
C TYR A 82 4.67 2.35 -16.93
N ASP A 83 3.43 2.08 -17.38
CA ASP A 83 2.74 2.90 -18.39
C ASP A 83 2.19 4.19 -17.79
N TYR A 84 1.82 4.17 -16.50
CA TYR A 84 1.37 5.34 -15.76
C TYR A 84 1.98 5.37 -14.36
N SER A 85 2.47 6.53 -13.93
CA SER A 85 2.87 6.78 -12.55
C SER A 85 2.31 8.13 -12.10
N PHE A 86 1.75 8.18 -10.90
CA PHE A 86 1.24 9.39 -10.28
C PHE A 86 1.69 9.46 -8.82
N LYS A 87 2.41 10.52 -8.47
CA LYS A 87 2.90 10.78 -7.12
C LYS A 87 2.35 12.10 -6.61
N SER A 88 1.89 12.13 -5.37
CA SER A 88 1.49 13.37 -4.69
C SER A 88 2.04 13.39 -3.27
N ASN A 89 2.42 14.59 -2.83
CA ASN A 89 2.98 14.82 -1.51
C ASN A 89 2.08 15.80 -0.74
N SER A 90 2.07 15.73 0.59
CA SER A 90 1.45 16.72 1.48
C SER A 90 2.02 16.62 2.88
N LYS A 91 1.57 17.49 3.79
CA LYS A 91 1.68 17.25 5.23
C LYS A 91 0.74 16.14 5.67
N ALA A 92 1.08 15.45 6.76
CA ALA A 92 0.24 14.39 7.33
C ALA A 92 -1.14 14.91 7.76
N LYS A 93 -1.21 16.13 8.32
CA LYS A 93 -2.49 16.79 8.65
C LYS A 93 -3.42 16.97 7.45
N ASP A 94 -2.86 17.02 6.24
CA ASP A 94 -3.58 17.26 5.00
C ASP A 94 -3.87 15.95 4.22
N ILE A 95 -3.82 14.79 4.88
CA ILE A 95 -4.00 13.46 4.26
C ILE A 95 -5.31 13.33 3.49
N ASP A 96 -6.40 13.92 3.98
CA ASP A 96 -7.69 13.89 3.28
C ASP A 96 -7.61 14.61 1.92
N SER A 97 -6.89 15.74 1.87
CA SER A 97 -6.66 16.47 0.62
C SER A 97 -5.79 15.66 -0.35
N LEU A 98 -4.78 14.95 0.17
CA LEU A 98 -3.93 14.05 -0.60
C LEU A 98 -4.74 12.93 -1.23
N ILE A 99 -5.59 12.26 -0.43
CA ILE A 99 -6.48 11.20 -0.89
C ILE A 99 -7.42 11.71 -1.99
N VAL A 100 -7.98 12.91 -1.86
CA VAL A 100 -8.84 13.51 -2.91
C VAL A 100 -8.08 13.72 -4.21
N ARG A 101 -6.84 14.25 -4.17
CA ARG A 101 -6.00 14.40 -5.37
C ARG A 101 -5.67 13.06 -6.02
N MET A 102 -5.37 12.06 -5.21
CA MET A 102 -5.02 10.72 -5.67
C MET A 102 -6.22 10.00 -6.31
N LYS A 103 -7.42 10.12 -5.72
CA LYS A 103 -8.68 9.64 -6.34
C LYS A 103 -8.92 10.27 -7.71
N LYS A 104 -8.67 11.58 -7.86
CA LYS A 104 -8.78 12.26 -9.17
C LYS A 104 -7.78 11.71 -10.18
N GLY A 105 -6.54 11.47 -9.76
CA GLY A 105 -5.50 10.84 -10.60
C GLY A 105 -5.89 9.43 -11.05
N VAL A 106 -6.39 8.59 -10.14
CA VAL A 106 -6.91 7.24 -10.45
C VAL A 106 -8.05 7.31 -11.47
N ASN A 107 -9.02 8.20 -11.26
CA ASN A 107 -10.14 8.36 -12.19
C ASN A 107 -9.68 8.78 -13.59
N TYR A 108 -8.65 9.64 -13.68
CA TYR A 108 -8.05 10.02 -14.95
C TYR A 108 -7.40 8.82 -15.65
N ILE A 109 -6.59 8.03 -14.95
CA ILE A 109 -5.97 6.81 -15.51
C ILE A 109 -7.04 5.83 -15.98
N ASN A 110 -8.11 5.62 -15.20
CA ASN A 110 -9.22 4.74 -15.58
C ASN A 110 -9.93 5.22 -16.86
N ARG A 111 -10.08 6.54 -17.04
CA ARG A 111 -10.69 7.11 -18.25
C ARG A 111 -9.80 6.91 -19.48
N VAL A 112 -8.51 7.22 -19.38
CA VAL A 112 -7.58 7.10 -20.51
C VAL A 112 -7.41 5.64 -20.91
N THR A 113 -7.26 4.73 -19.95
CA THR A 113 -7.11 3.29 -20.23
C THR A 113 -8.37 2.64 -20.78
N LYS A 114 -9.58 3.09 -20.41
CA LYS A 114 -10.83 2.64 -21.03
C LYS A 114 -10.93 3.07 -22.50
N ASN A 115 -10.50 4.29 -22.83
CA ASN A 115 -10.51 4.79 -24.20
C ASN A 115 -9.49 4.09 -25.10
N LEU A 116 -8.37 3.60 -24.56
CA LEU A 116 -7.36 2.83 -25.31
C LEU A 116 -7.77 1.38 -25.62
N LYS A 117 -8.83 0.86 -24.98
CA LYS A 117 -9.36 -0.49 -25.23
C LYS A 117 -10.48 -0.52 -26.29
N LYS A 118 -10.86 0.64 -26.85
CA LYS A 118 -11.72 0.76 -28.04
C LYS A 118 -10.87 0.78 -29.29
#